data_AF-A0A2P2M8H3-F1
#
_entry.id   AF-A0A2P2M8H3-F1
#
_cell.length_a   1.000
_cell.length_b   1.000
_cell.length_c   1.000
_cell.angle_alpha   90.00
_cell.angle_beta   90.00
_cell.angle_gamma   90.00
#
_symmetry.space_group_name_H-M   'P 1'
#
loop_
_entity.id
_entity.type
_entity.pdbx_description
1 polymer ?
#
loop_
_entity_poly.entity_id
_entity_poly.type
_entity_poly.pdbx_seq_one_letter_code
_entity_poly.pdbx_strand_id
1 'polypeptide(L)' 'MIIQDRFPVPRVVVCDQHGSQARFLLAKLNPSAAYNNAHEMSTGSDVIFTDDVSLQVFFEHLQRLAVQS' A
#
# COMPACT_ATOMS: atom_id res chain seq x y z
N MET A 1 -17.26 3.46 -19.87
CA MET A 1 -16.75 4.17 -18.66
C MET A 1 -16.65 3.12 -17.56
N ILE A 2 -15.54 3.03 -16.79
CA ILE A 2 -15.29 1.88 -15.88
C ILE A 2 -16.51 1.47 -15.02
N ILE A 3 -17.28 2.44 -14.52
CA ILE A 3 -18.47 2.20 -13.70
C ILE A 3 -19.62 1.55 -14.50
N GLN A 4 -19.80 1.93 -15.77
CA GLN A 4 -20.88 1.45 -16.63
C GLN A 4 -20.63 0.04 -17.17
N ASP A 5 -19.37 -0.35 -17.33
CA ASP A 5 -18.99 -1.58 -18.03
C ASP A 5 -18.77 -2.79 -17.08
N ARG A 6 -18.90 -2.62 -15.76
CA ARG A 6 -18.58 -3.64 -14.73
C ARG A 6 -19.85 -4.18 -14.04
N PHE A 7 -19.92 -5.49 -13.86
CA PHE A 7 -20.94 -6.17 -13.05
C PHE A 7 -20.27 -7.17 -12.08
N PRO A 8 -20.55 -7.11 -10.76
CA PRO A 8 -21.42 -6.14 -10.09
C PRO A 8 -20.86 -4.71 -10.18
N VAL A 9 -21.76 -3.72 -10.07
CA VAL A 9 -21.40 -2.30 -10.13
C VAL A 9 -20.41 -1.99 -9.00
N PRO A 10 -19.24 -1.41 -9.29
CA PRO A 10 -18.23 -1.12 -8.29
C PRO A 10 -18.68 0.04 -7.38
N ARG A 11 -18.33 -0.04 -6.09
CA ARG A 11 -18.52 1.06 -5.14
C ARG A 11 -17.48 2.16 -5.40
N VAL A 12 -17.94 3.39 -5.63
CA VAL A 12 -17.08 4.57 -5.68
C VAL A 12 -16.98 5.18 -4.29
N VAL A 13 -15.76 5.46 -3.84
CA VAL A 13 -15.48 6.17 -2.59
C VAL A 13 -14.70 7.42 -2.96
N VAL A 14 -15.30 8.59 -2.71
CA VAL A 14 -14.62 9.89 -2.82
C VAL A 14 -14.06 10.24 -1.45
N CYS A 15 -12.80 10.62 -1.40
CA CYS A 15 -12.12 10.95 -0.15
C CYS A 15 -11.00 11.95 -0.38
N ASP A 16 -10.71 12.71 0.66
CA ASP A 16 -9.59 13.65 0.73
C ASP A 16 -8.54 13.16 1.73
N GLN A 17 -7.34 13.73 1.66
CA GLN A 17 -6.25 13.42 2.60
C GLN A 17 -6.72 13.62 4.05
N HIS A 18 -6.30 12.72 4.95
CA HIS A 18 -6.72 12.67 6.36
C HIS A 18 -8.21 12.38 6.62
N GLY A 19 -9.03 12.21 5.57
CA GLY A 19 -10.43 11.81 5.69
C GLY A 19 -10.58 10.35 6.12
N SER A 20 -11.64 10.02 6.88
CA SER A 20 -11.88 8.65 7.36
C SER A 20 -12.02 7.61 6.25
N GLN A 21 -12.49 8.04 5.07
CA GLN A 21 -12.63 7.23 3.86
C GLN A 21 -11.30 6.99 3.14
N ALA A 22 -10.27 7.83 3.33
CA ALA A 22 -8.94 7.62 2.73
C ALA A 22 -8.29 6.30 3.17
N ARG A 23 -8.71 5.75 4.32
CA ARG A 23 -8.27 4.44 4.80
C ARG A 23 -8.56 3.29 3.82
N PHE A 24 -9.60 3.39 2.98
CA PHE A 24 -9.86 2.40 1.93
C PHE A 24 -8.71 2.34 0.91
N LEU A 25 -8.06 3.47 0.66
CA LEU A 25 -6.86 3.54 -0.17
C LEU A 25 -5.65 3.06 0.62
N LEU A 26 -5.38 3.62 1.81
CA LEU A 26 -4.17 3.33 2.60
C LEU A 26 -4.01 1.82 2.89
N ALA A 27 -5.10 1.11 3.19
CA ALA A 27 -5.08 -0.33 3.46
C ALA A 27 -4.79 -1.21 2.21
N LYS A 28 -4.74 -0.62 1.02
CA LYS A 28 -4.43 -1.33 -0.24
C LYS A 28 -3.06 -0.96 -0.81
N LEU A 29 -2.41 0.05 -0.26
CA LEU A 29 -1.10 0.49 -0.71
C LEU A 29 -0.01 -0.43 -0.17
N ASN A 30 1.07 -0.54 -0.94
CA ASN A 30 2.29 -1.18 -0.45
C ASN A 30 2.96 -0.28 0.62
N PRO A 31 3.29 -0.78 1.82
CA PRO A 31 3.93 0.02 2.86
C PRO A 31 5.44 0.23 2.58
N SER A 32 5.79 0.83 1.43
CA SER A 32 7.16 1.23 1.12
C SER A 32 7.68 2.28 2.10
N ALA A 33 6.80 3.16 2.59
CA ALA A 33 7.06 4.14 3.65
C ALA A 33 6.22 3.78 4.87
N ALA A 34 6.68 2.80 5.64
CA ALA A 34 6.08 2.43 6.93
C ALA A 34 6.71 3.22 8.08
N TYR A 35 6.00 3.33 9.21
CA TYR A 35 6.48 4.06 10.39
C TYR A 35 7.83 3.54 10.93
N ASN A 36 8.14 2.26 10.71
CA ASN A 36 9.40 1.63 11.10
C ASN A 36 10.61 2.06 10.26
N ASN A 37 10.40 2.50 9.01
CA ASN A 37 11.46 2.92 8.08
C ASN A 37 11.31 4.40 7.66
N ALA A 38 10.42 5.15 8.33
CA ALA A 38 10.09 6.53 7.98
C ALA A 38 11.31 7.47 8.06
N HIS A 39 12.31 7.13 8.87
CA HIS A 39 13.54 7.92 9.03
C HIS A 39 14.45 7.87 7.80
N GLU A 40 14.30 6.87 6.93
CA GLU A 40 15.09 6.71 5.70
C GLU A 40 14.43 7.37 4.48
N MET A 41 13.20 7.87 4.63
CA MET A 41 12.39 8.42 3.54
C MET A 41 12.47 9.95 3.47
N SER A 42 12.39 10.50 2.26
CA SER A 42 12.35 11.95 2.04
C SER A 42 11.20 12.61 2.80
N THR A 43 11.49 13.72 3.47
CA THR A 43 10.52 14.55 4.20
C THR A 43 9.30 14.86 3.32
N GLY A 44 8.11 14.37 3.71
CA GLY A 44 6.84 14.67 3.05
C GLY A 44 6.09 13.48 2.42
N SER A 45 6.62 12.26 2.48
CA SER A 45 5.87 11.06 2.08
C SER A 45 4.82 10.66 3.12
N ASP A 46 3.58 10.39 2.68
CA ASP A 46 2.52 9.83 3.54
C ASP A 46 2.98 8.47 4.09
N VAL A 47 3.16 8.40 5.41
CA VAL A 47 3.60 7.20 6.12
C VAL A 47 2.39 6.31 6.39
N ILE A 48 2.50 5.02 6.03
CA ILE A 48 1.47 4.02 6.29
C ILE A 48 1.76 3.38 7.65
N PHE A 49 0.78 3.46 8.56
CA PHE A 49 0.85 2.86 9.88
C PHE A 49 0.38 1.40 9.83
N THR A 50 1.28 0.48 9.48
CA THR A 50 1.04 -0.96 9.47
C THR A 50 2.33 -1.72 9.82
N ASP A 51 2.16 -2.93 10.37
CA ASP A 51 3.22 -3.93 10.57
C ASP A 51 3.42 -4.83 9.36
N ASP A 52 2.64 -4.64 8.29
CA ASP A 52 2.77 -5.43 7.06
C ASP A 52 4.14 -5.25 6.40
N VAL A 53 4.61 -6.33 5.77
CA VAL A 53 5.87 -6.36 5.05
C VAL A 53 5.73 -5.63 3.71
N SER A 54 6.68 -4.76 3.38
CA SER A 54 6.72 -4.11 2.07
C SER A 54 7.06 -5.10 0.95
N LEU A 55 6.61 -4.80 -0.26
CA LEU A 55 6.90 -5.60 -1.45
C LEU A 55 8.40 -5.80 -1.69
N GLN A 56 9.24 -4.82 -1.33
CA GLN A 56 10.69 -4.93 -1.45
C GLN A 56 11.21 -6.04 -0.52
N VAL A 57 10.86 -6.00 0.76
CA VAL A 57 11.29 -7.00 1.74
C VAL A 57 10.75 -8.38 1.36
N PHE A 58 9.51 -8.46 0.86
CA PHE A 58 8.95 -9.70 0.30
C PHE A 58 9.83 -10.26 -0.83
N PHE A 59 10.21 -9.44 -1.81
CA PHE A 59 11.08 -9.89 -2.90
C PHE A 59 12.47 -10.30 -2.43
N GLU A 60 13.06 -9.62 -1.45
CA GLU A 60 14.35 -10.01 -0.89
C GLU A 60 14.29 -11.40 -0.22
N HIS A 61 13.22 -11.69 0.53
CA HIS A 61 13.01 -13.02 1.09
C HIS A 61 12.76 -14.07 0.00
N LEU A 62 11.91 -13.76 -0.98
CA LEU A 62 11.61 -14.65 -2.09
C LEU A 62 12.87 -15.01 -2.88
N GLN A 63 13.71 -14.02 -3.21
CA GLN A 63 14.96 -14.24 -3.95
C GLN A 63 15.92 -15.14 -3.19
N ARG A 64 16.11 -14.92 -1.88
CA ARG A 64 16.99 -15.76 -1.05
C ARG A 64 16.54 -17.23 -1.06
N LEU A 65 15.23 -17.47 -0.92
CA LEU A 65 14.68 -18.83 -0.94
C LEU A 65 14.75 -19.47 -2.34
N ALA A 66 14.53 -18.69 -3.40
CA ALA A 66 14.54 -19.21 -4.77
C ALA A 66 15.92 -19.68 -5.24
N VAL A 67 17.01 -19.12 -4.70
CA VAL A 67 18.40 -19.51 -5.04
C VAL A 67 19.01 -20.48 -4.02
N GLN A 68 18.27 -20.84 -2.97
CA GLN A 68 18.75 -21.77 -1.96
C GLN A 68 18.73 -23.19 -2.55
N SER A 69 19.93 -23.69 -2.89
CA SER A 69 20.17 -25.05 -3.41
C SER A 69 20.50 -26.01 -2.27
#